data_AF-A0A023FEP4-F1
#
_entry.id   AF-A0A023FEP4-F1
#
_cell.length_a   1.000
_cell.length_b   1.000
_cell.length_c   1.000
_cell.angle_alpha   90.00
_cell.angle_beta   90.00
_cell.angle_gamma   90.00
#
_symmetry.space_group_name_H-M   'P 1'
#
loop_
_entity.id
_entity.type
_entity.pdbx_description
1 polymer ?
#
loop_
_entity_poly.entity_id
_entity_poly.type
_entity_poly.pdbx_seq_one_letter_code
_entity_poly.pdbx_strand_id
1 'polypeptide(L)'
;LPCALTHRRCFVKFAAVGNALRERKTVLRCCRSVRAMDNEANEADDALRLERRAVKRIIDAKLKARPELFEQEGDGWSKLGYASSFNMDPSSLPDNVERIHVSRVSPDEFIEKYEKLYKPVVIQGATDSWKAQYKWNLPRLARKYRNQKFKCGEDNDGYSVKLKMKYFVYYMENNRDDSPLYIFDSSFGEHSRRAKLLEDS
;
A
#
# COMPACT_ATOMS: atom_id res chain seq x y z
N LEU A 1 -4.82 -50.55 67.64
CA LEU A 1 -3.56 -50.35 68.40
C LEU A 1 -2.40 -50.95 67.59
N PRO A 2 -1.21 -50.35 67.60
CA PRO A 2 -0.56 -49.77 66.39
C PRO A 2 0.66 -50.56 65.85
N CYS A 3 1.16 -50.15 64.67
CA CYS A 3 2.55 -49.67 64.41
C CYS A 3 3.28 -50.24 63.15
N ALA A 4 3.55 -49.32 62.21
CA ALA A 4 4.77 -49.09 61.41
C ALA A 4 5.40 -50.17 60.48
N LEU A 5 5.25 -49.94 59.17
CA LEU A 5 6.31 -49.58 58.18
C LEU A 5 7.74 -50.18 58.33
N THR A 6 8.25 -50.90 57.30
CA THR A 6 9.13 -50.35 56.23
C THR A 6 9.79 -51.41 55.30
N HIS A 7 9.60 -51.21 53.98
CA HIS A 7 10.53 -51.28 52.83
C HIS A 7 11.47 -52.50 52.55
N ARG A 8 11.25 -53.18 51.41
CA ARG A 8 12.09 -53.09 50.17
C ARG A 8 11.66 -54.10 49.07
N ARG A 9 11.89 -53.69 47.81
CA ARG A 9 11.71 -54.38 46.49
C ARG A 9 10.30 -54.21 45.89
N CYS A 10 10.09 -53.76 44.65
CA CYS A 10 10.96 -53.52 43.51
C CYS A 10 10.40 -52.33 42.70
N PHE A 11 11.24 -51.32 42.52
CA PHE A 11 10.99 -50.12 41.73
C PHE A 11 11.44 -50.40 40.29
N VAL A 12 10.60 -50.98 39.43
CA VAL A 12 10.82 -50.94 37.97
C VAL A 12 9.47 -51.04 37.26
N LYS A 13 8.92 -49.90 36.81
CA LYS A 13 8.00 -49.71 35.66
C LYS A 13 7.17 -48.42 35.82
N PHE A 14 7.82 -47.26 35.93
CA PHE A 14 7.14 -45.96 35.73
C PHE A 14 8.16 -44.92 35.23
N ALA A 15 8.75 -45.17 34.05
CA ALA A 15 9.60 -44.17 33.38
C ALA A 15 9.36 -44.08 31.86
N ALA A 16 8.65 -45.02 31.24
CA ALA A 16 8.53 -45.07 29.78
C ALA A 16 7.35 -44.29 29.18
N VAL A 17 6.29 -43.97 29.95
CA VAL A 17 5.07 -43.34 29.40
C VAL A 17 5.12 -41.80 29.45
N GLY A 18 5.90 -41.21 30.38
CA GLY A 18 6.06 -39.76 30.50
C GLY A 18 6.95 -39.13 29.41
N ASN A 19 7.97 -39.84 28.94
CA ASN A 19 8.88 -39.34 27.89
C ASN A 19 8.22 -39.29 26.50
N ALA A 20 7.41 -40.28 26.13
CA ALA A 20 6.77 -40.32 24.81
C ALA A 20 5.74 -39.19 24.59
N LEU A 21 5.03 -38.75 25.64
CA LEU A 21 4.11 -37.60 25.58
C LEU A 21 4.84 -36.26 25.56
N ARG A 22 6.01 -36.17 26.20
CA ARG A 22 6.88 -34.97 26.18
C ARG A 22 7.55 -34.83 24.82
N GLU A 23 8.09 -35.91 24.26
CA GLU A 23 8.67 -35.96 22.92
C GLU A 23 7.65 -35.64 21.83
N ARG A 24 6.42 -36.19 21.88
CA ARG A 24 5.36 -35.84 20.90
C ARG A 24 4.98 -34.37 20.93
N LYS A 25 4.92 -33.73 22.11
CA LYS A 25 4.67 -32.28 22.23
C LYS A 25 5.85 -31.45 21.72
N THR A 26 7.09 -31.89 21.96
CA THR A 26 8.30 -31.22 21.45
C THR A 26 8.43 -31.35 19.93
N VAL A 27 8.14 -32.53 19.36
CA VAL A 27 8.13 -32.77 17.91
C VAL A 27 7.02 -31.98 17.22
N LEU A 28 5.79 -31.95 17.76
CA LEU A 28 4.73 -31.09 17.19
C LEU A 28 5.09 -29.59 17.25
N ARG A 29 5.75 -29.16 18.33
CA ARG A 29 6.22 -27.77 18.48
C ARG A 29 7.34 -27.44 17.47
N CYS A 30 8.27 -28.37 17.28
CA CYS A 30 9.33 -28.28 16.27
C CYS A 30 8.75 -28.27 14.85
N CYS A 31 7.83 -29.16 14.50
CA CYS A 31 7.18 -29.18 13.18
C CYS A 31 6.33 -27.91 12.90
N ARG A 32 5.67 -27.33 13.91
CA ARG A 32 4.99 -26.03 13.76
C ARG A 32 5.98 -24.90 13.54
N SER A 33 7.12 -24.94 14.25
CA SER A 33 8.21 -23.98 14.07
C SER A 33 8.84 -24.08 12.68
N VAL A 34 9.13 -25.29 12.20
CA VAL A 34 9.68 -25.54 10.86
C VAL A 34 8.70 -25.07 9.77
N ARG A 35 7.41 -25.39 9.88
CA ARG A 35 6.40 -24.89 8.92
C ARG A 35 6.26 -23.36 8.92
N ALA A 36 6.41 -22.71 10.07
CA ALA A 36 6.41 -21.25 10.14
C ALA A 36 7.64 -20.67 9.43
N MET A 37 8.83 -21.26 9.66
CA MET A 37 10.07 -20.88 8.98
C MET A 37 10.00 -21.11 7.46
N ASP A 38 9.42 -22.22 7.01
CA ASP A 38 9.21 -22.52 5.59
C ASP A 38 8.23 -21.52 4.94
N ASN A 39 7.19 -21.10 5.68
CA ASN A 39 6.26 -20.07 5.20
C ASN A 39 6.94 -18.70 5.12
N GLU A 40 7.70 -18.29 6.14
CA GLU A 40 8.47 -17.04 6.14
C GLU A 40 9.49 -17.00 4.98
N ALA A 41 10.18 -18.11 4.74
CA ALA A 41 11.12 -18.23 3.63
C ALA A 41 10.43 -18.11 2.26
N ASN A 42 9.24 -18.70 2.09
CA ASN A 42 8.44 -18.58 0.88
C ASN A 42 7.91 -17.15 0.67
N GLU A 43 7.43 -16.50 1.72
CA GLU A 43 6.97 -15.10 1.66
C GLU A 43 8.13 -14.15 1.30
N ALA A 44 9.32 -14.38 1.85
CA ALA A 44 10.52 -13.61 1.52
C ALA A 44 10.95 -13.80 0.06
N ASP A 45 10.93 -15.03 -0.47
CA ASP A 45 11.24 -15.28 -1.89
C ASP A 45 10.22 -14.62 -2.82
N ASP A 46 8.93 -14.68 -2.49
CA ASP A 46 7.88 -14.01 -3.26
C ASP A 46 7.98 -12.48 -3.20
N ALA A 47 8.36 -11.90 -2.06
CA ALA A 47 8.64 -10.48 -1.92
C ALA A 47 9.83 -10.06 -2.79
N LEU A 48 10.93 -10.81 -2.75
CA LEU A 48 12.12 -10.57 -3.60
C LEU A 48 11.79 -10.66 -5.10
N ARG A 49 10.95 -11.63 -5.50
CA ARG A 49 10.49 -11.75 -6.89
C ARG A 49 9.61 -10.57 -7.29
N LEU A 50 8.77 -10.09 -6.38
CA LEU A 50 7.94 -8.90 -6.61
C LEU A 50 8.81 -7.66 -6.79
N GLU A 51 9.76 -7.43 -5.89
CA GLU A 51 10.73 -6.34 -5.94
C GLU A 51 11.49 -6.32 -7.27
N ARG A 52 12.15 -7.43 -7.64
CA ARG A 52 12.91 -7.51 -8.90
C ARG A 52 12.06 -7.14 -10.11
N ARG A 53 10.79 -7.59 -10.13
CA ARG A 53 9.83 -7.25 -11.19
C ARG A 53 9.34 -5.81 -11.08
N ALA A 54 9.14 -5.29 -9.89
CA ALA A 54 8.68 -3.92 -9.65
C ALA A 54 9.75 -2.95 -10.13
N VAL A 55 10.99 -3.09 -9.66
CA VAL A 55 12.14 -2.25 -10.04
C VAL A 55 12.27 -2.17 -11.55
N LYS A 56 12.30 -3.31 -12.25
CA LYS A 56 12.36 -3.34 -13.72
C LYS A 56 11.23 -2.53 -14.37
N ARG A 57 9.99 -2.72 -13.90
CA ARG A 57 8.82 -2.05 -14.48
C ARG A 57 8.73 -0.57 -14.14
N ILE A 58 9.26 -0.16 -12.99
CA ILE A 58 9.35 1.24 -12.58
C ILE A 58 10.39 1.95 -13.43
N ILE A 59 11.58 1.37 -13.63
CA ILE A 59 12.61 1.92 -14.52
C ILE A 59 12.07 2.06 -15.95
N ASP A 60 11.43 1.01 -16.49
CA ASP A 60 10.79 1.08 -17.81
C ASP A 60 9.76 2.23 -17.90
N ALA A 61 9.00 2.48 -16.83
CA ALA A 61 7.99 3.54 -16.80
C ALA A 61 8.63 4.93 -16.68
N LYS A 62 9.65 5.08 -15.83
CA LYS A 62 10.44 6.31 -15.68
C LYS A 62 11.05 6.76 -17.00
N LEU A 63 11.75 5.84 -17.68
CA LEU A 63 12.39 6.09 -18.97
C LEU A 63 11.41 6.55 -20.04
N LYS A 64 10.20 6.01 -20.06
CA LYS A 64 9.18 6.39 -21.03
C LYS A 64 8.50 7.70 -20.68
N ALA A 65 8.18 7.91 -19.39
CA ALA A 65 7.41 9.06 -18.94
C ALA A 65 8.22 10.35 -18.93
N ARG A 66 9.53 10.25 -18.62
CA ARG A 66 10.44 11.39 -18.50
C ARG A 66 11.83 11.01 -19.05
N PRO A 67 11.97 10.79 -20.37
CA PRO A 67 13.23 10.36 -20.98
C PRO A 67 14.37 11.36 -20.78
N GLU A 68 14.06 12.64 -20.58
CA GLU A 68 15.03 13.71 -20.34
C GLU A 68 15.71 13.63 -18.97
N LEU A 69 15.13 12.90 -18.00
CA LEU A 69 15.75 12.68 -16.69
C LEU A 69 16.81 11.57 -16.70
N PHE A 70 16.93 10.84 -17.82
CA PHE A 70 18.00 9.87 -18.02
C PHE A 70 19.26 10.58 -18.53
N GLU A 71 19.91 11.36 -17.66
CA GLU A 71 21.17 12.04 -17.97
C GLU A 71 22.35 11.05 -17.95
N GLN A 72 23.40 11.31 -18.75
CA GLN A 72 24.64 10.50 -18.73
C GLN A 72 25.44 10.67 -17.43
N GLU A 73 25.20 11.73 -16.67
CA GLU A 73 25.90 12.06 -15.43
C GLU A 73 24.93 12.18 -14.24
N GLY A 74 24.63 11.05 -13.59
CA GLY A 74 23.91 11.01 -12.31
C GLY A 74 22.44 10.56 -12.38
N ASP A 75 21.78 10.53 -11.21
CA ASP A 75 20.35 10.22 -11.10
C ASP A 75 19.51 11.50 -11.19
N GLY A 76 18.99 11.79 -12.39
CA GLY A 76 18.15 12.97 -12.64
C GLY A 76 16.85 12.98 -11.82
N TRP A 77 16.43 11.84 -11.25
CA TRP A 77 15.19 11.77 -10.46
C TRP A 77 15.33 12.29 -9.03
N SER A 78 16.55 12.35 -8.49
CA SER A 78 16.80 12.74 -7.09
C SER A 78 17.91 13.80 -6.96
N LYS A 79 18.14 14.59 -8.02
CA LYS A 79 19.23 15.57 -8.14
C LYS A 79 19.14 16.69 -7.08
N LEU A 80 17.94 17.05 -6.66
CA LEU A 80 17.65 18.14 -5.71
C LEU A 80 17.55 17.64 -4.26
N GLY A 81 17.33 16.34 -4.06
CA GLY A 81 17.32 15.70 -2.74
C GLY A 81 16.12 16.08 -1.87
N TYR A 82 14.99 16.45 -2.48
CA TYR A 82 13.78 16.91 -1.79
C TYR A 82 13.21 15.90 -0.82
N ALA A 83 13.45 14.60 -1.03
CA ALA A 83 13.10 13.56 -0.07
C ALA A 83 13.66 13.78 1.35
N SER A 84 14.73 14.57 1.49
CA SER A 84 15.36 14.90 2.77
C SER A 84 15.34 16.38 3.13
N SER A 85 15.30 17.27 2.14
CA SER A 85 15.47 18.71 2.34
C SER A 85 14.18 19.52 2.29
N PHE A 86 13.13 19.00 1.63
CA PHE A 86 11.89 19.76 1.41
C PHE A 86 10.94 19.61 2.59
N ASN A 87 10.50 20.74 3.15
CA ASN A 87 9.53 20.75 4.25
C ASN A 87 8.11 20.54 3.71
N MET A 88 7.48 19.42 4.07
CA MET A 88 6.10 19.09 3.72
C MET A 88 5.10 19.39 4.84
N ASP A 89 5.50 20.08 5.91
CA ASP A 89 4.62 20.40 7.03
C ASP A 89 3.48 21.35 6.60
N PRO A 90 2.21 20.88 6.59
CA PRO A 90 1.08 21.70 6.17
C PRO A 90 0.82 22.90 7.07
N SER A 91 1.28 22.86 8.33
CA SER A 91 1.04 23.95 9.29
C SER A 91 1.79 25.22 8.91
N SER A 92 2.84 25.10 8.10
CA SER A 92 3.64 26.22 7.61
C SER A 92 2.98 26.98 6.45
N LEU A 93 1.91 26.44 5.86
CA LEU A 93 1.26 26.99 4.67
C LEU A 93 0.08 27.89 5.04
N PRO A 94 0.01 29.14 4.53
CA PRO A 94 -1.14 30.00 4.74
C PRO A 94 -2.35 29.48 3.94
N ASP A 95 -3.44 29.15 4.62
CA ASP A 95 -4.75 28.84 4.02
C ASP A 95 -5.71 30.01 4.25
N ASN A 96 -6.07 30.69 3.15
CA ASN A 96 -6.97 31.84 3.14
C ASN A 96 -8.22 31.61 2.25
N VAL A 97 -8.47 30.38 1.82
CA VAL A 97 -9.55 30.07 0.89
C VAL A 97 -10.86 29.89 1.66
N GLU A 98 -11.93 30.47 1.14
CA GLU A 98 -13.27 30.35 1.72
C GLU A 98 -13.77 28.89 1.67
N ARG A 99 -14.47 28.47 2.74
CA ARG A 99 -15.04 27.13 2.88
C ARG A 99 -16.55 27.21 3.06
N ILE A 100 -17.29 26.49 2.22
CA ILE A 100 -18.75 26.37 2.33
C ILE A 100 -19.14 24.92 2.58
N HIS A 101 -20.27 24.71 3.24
CA HIS A 101 -20.82 23.37 3.43
C HIS A 101 -21.96 23.14 2.44
N VAL A 102 -21.98 21.98 1.79
CA VAL A 102 -22.97 21.62 0.74
C VAL A 102 -24.42 21.73 1.23
N SER A 103 -24.67 21.52 2.53
CA SER A 103 -26.01 21.62 3.12
C SER A 103 -26.47 23.05 3.42
N ARG A 104 -25.58 24.05 3.33
CA ARG A 104 -25.85 25.45 3.71
C ARG A 104 -26.03 26.37 2.52
N VAL A 105 -25.57 25.96 1.34
CA VAL A 105 -25.56 26.78 0.11
C VAL A 105 -26.33 26.04 -0.96
N SER A 106 -27.35 26.70 -1.53
CA SER A 106 -28.11 26.14 -2.65
C SER A 106 -27.33 26.22 -3.97
N PRO A 107 -27.69 25.44 -5.01
CA PRO A 107 -27.07 25.55 -6.33
C PRO A 107 -27.12 26.97 -6.91
N ASP A 108 -28.26 27.67 -6.81
CA ASP A 108 -28.40 29.04 -7.31
C ASP A 108 -27.51 30.02 -6.56
N GLU A 109 -27.44 29.89 -5.23
CA GLU A 109 -26.54 30.72 -4.42
C GLU A 109 -25.07 30.45 -4.77
N PHE A 110 -24.72 29.19 -5.02
CA PHE A 110 -23.38 28.82 -5.45
C PHE A 110 -23.01 29.45 -6.80
N ILE A 111 -23.93 29.40 -7.77
CA ILE A 111 -23.75 29.97 -9.10
C ILE A 111 -23.51 31.47 -9.04
N GLU A 112 -24.35 32.21 -8.31
CA GLU A 112 -24.24 33.68 -8.21
C GLU A 112 -22.99 34.14 -7.47
N LYS A 113 -22.61 33.46 -6.39
CA LYS A 113 -21.52 33.91 -5.51
C LYS A 113 -20.13 33.38 -5.89
N TYR A 114 -20.05 32.25 -6.60
CA TYR A 114 -18.78 31.59 -6.89
C TYR A 114 -18.58 31.30 -8.38
N GLU A 115 -19.49 30.56 -9.03
CA GLU A 115 -19.29 30.10 -10.41
C GLU A 115 -19.26 31.26 -11.42
N LYS A 116 -20.27 32.14 -11.40
CA LYS A 116 -20.35 33.30 -12.31
C LYS A 116 -19.22 34.30 -12.11
N LEU A 117 -18.72 34.40 -10.88
CA LEU A 117 -17.64 35.32 -10.51
C LEU A 117 -16.25 34.70 -10.69
N TYR A 118 -16.15 33.43 -11.12
CA TYR A 118 -14.91 32.67 -11.20
C TYR A 118 -14.13 32.67 -9.87
N LYS A 119 -14.84 32.71 -8.75
CA LYS A 119 -14.26 32.79 -7.41
C LYS A 119 -14.03 31.38 -6.85
N PRO A 120 -12.79 30.99 -6.52
CA PRO A 120 -12.49 29.68 -5.94
C PRO A 120 -13.07 29.55 -4.53
N VAL A 121 -13.56 28.35 -4.20
CA VAL A 121 -14.11 28.00 -2.89
C VAL A 121 -13.93 26.51 -2.62
N VAL A 122 -13.71 26.12 -1.36
CA VAL A 122 -13.68 24.71 -0.95
C VAL A 122 -15.06 24.26 -0.48
N ILE A 123 -15.60 23.22 -1.10
CA ILE A 123 -16.90 22.65 -0.76
C ILE A 123 -16.72 21.47 0.21
N GLN A 124 -17.32 21.58 1.40
CA GLN A 124 -17.33 20.55 2.44
C GLN A 124 -18.63 19.74 2.41
N GLY A 125 -18.58 18.49 2.85
CA GLY A 125 -19.74 17.60 2.95
C GLY A 125 -20.17 16.93 1.64
N ALA A 126 -19.58 17.30 0.50
CA ALA A 126 -19.94 16.77 -0.81
C ALA A 126 -19.62 15.27 -0.98
N THR A 127 -18.70 14.73 -0.19
CA THR A 127 -18.20 13.34 -0.30
C THR A 127 -18.47 12.50 0.95
N ASP A 128 -19.34 12.97 1.85
CA ASP A 128 -19.62 12.32 3.14
C ASP A 128 -20.23 10.92 3.00
N SER A 129 -21.05 10.72 1.97
CA SER A 129 -21.70 9.43 1.69
C SER A 129 -20.84 8.48 0.85
N TRP A 130 -19.69 8.93 0.35
CA TRP A 130 -18.90 8.17 -0.62
C TRP A 130 -18.22 6.98 0.07
N LYS A 131 -18.37 5.79 -0.53
CA LYS A 131 -17.68 4.58 -0.04
C LYS A 131 -16.17 4.69 -0.19
N ALA A 132 -15.70 5.59 -1.05
CA ALA A 132 -14.29 5.93 -1.23
C ALA A 132 -13.58 6.22 0.12
N GLN A 133 -14.25 6.88 1.08
CA GLN A 133 -13.65 7.24 2.37
C GLN A 133 -12.99 6.06 3.11
N TYR A 134 -13.60 4.86 3.04
CA TYR A 134 -13.06 3.67 3.72
C TYR A 134 -12.56 2.59 2.74
N LYS A 135 -12.90 2.67 1.45
CA LYS A 135 -12.41 1.73 0.43
C LYS A 135 -11.08 2.14 -0.18
N TRP A 136 -10.83 3.43 -0.34
CA TRP A 136 -9.64 3.95 -1.02
C TRP A 136 -8.49 4.13 -0.01
N ASN A 137 -7.98 3.00 0.46
CA ASN A 137 -6.73 2.93 1.20
C ASN A 137 -5.73 2.02 0.49
N LEU A 138 -4.43 2.23 0.75
CA LEU A 138 -3.35 1.52 0.07
C LEU A 138 -3.52 -0.01 0.12
N PRO A 139 -3.77 -0.66 1.28
CA PRO A 139 -3.94 -2.12 1.32
C PRO A 139 -5.12 -2.62 0.47
N ARG A 140 -6.27 -1.93 0.53
CA ARG A 140 -7.47 -2.34 -0.24
C ARG A 140 -7.27 -2.15 -1.74
N LEU A 141 -6.69 -1.03 -2.16
CA LEU A 141 -6.41 -0.75 -3.56
C LEU A 141 -5.36 -1.71 -4.13
N ALA A 142 -4.27 -1.95 -3.39
CA ALA A 142 -3.22 -2.90 -3.73
C ALA A 142 -3.77 -4.32 -3.94
N ARG A 143 -4.74 -4.74 -3.13
CA ARG A 143 -5.40 -6.05 -3.24
C ARG A 143 -6.43 -6.11 -4.37
N LYS A 144 -7.40 -5.19 -4.41
CA LYS A 144 -8.53 -5.19 -5.36
C LYS A 144 -8.05 -4.97 -6.80
N TYR A 145 -7.12 -4.02 -7.00
CA TYR A 145 -6.63 -3.63 -8.31
C TYR A 145 -5.21 -4.12 -8.62
N ARG A 146 -4.70 -5.11 -7.87
CA ARG A 146 -3.31 -5.61 -7.90
C ARG A 146 -2.66 -5.68 -9.28
N ASN A 147 -3.38 -6.24 -10.26
CA ASN A 147 -2.89 -6.47 -11.62
C ASN A 147 -3.46 -5.52 -12.67
N GLN A 148 -4.28 -4.54 -12.27
CA GLN A 148 -4.80 -3.50 -13.16
C GLN A 148 -3.72 -2.45 -13.42
N LYS A 149 -3.66 -1.99 -14.66
CA LYS A 149 -2.73 -0.94 -15.08
C LYS A 149 -3.42 0.43 -14.94
N PHE A 150 -2.71 1.38 -14.36
CA PHE A 150 -3.12 2.78 -14.26
C PHE A 150 -2.12 3.65 -14.99
N LYS A 151 -2.60 4.70 -15.66
CA LYS A 151 -1.74 5.68 -16.32
C LYS A 151 -0.97 6.48 -15.26
N CYS A 152 0.34 6.60 -15.45
CA CYS A 152 1.23 7.33 -14.54
C CYS A 152 2.19 8.29 -15.26
N GLY A 153 1.92 8.59 -16.53
CA GLY A 153 2.71 9.45 -17.39
C GLY A 153 2.28 9.33 -18.85
N GLU A 154 2.94 10.09 -19.70
CA GLU A 154 2.84 10.06 -21.17
C GLU A 154 4.25 10.01 -21.73
N ASP A 155 4.45 9.32 -22.86
CA ASP A 155 5.72 9.38 -23.57
C ASP A 155 5.74 10.53 -24.59
N ASN A 156 6.88 10.71 -25.26
CA ASN A 156 7.09 11.80 -26.23
C ASN A 156 6.11 11.79 -27.41
N ASP A 157 5.54 10.62 -27.73
CA ASP A 157 4.57 10.44 -28.81
C ASP A 157 3.12 10.56 -28.30
N GLY A 158 2.92 10.88 -27.02
CA GLY A 158 1.62 11.05 -26.38
C GLY A 158 0.96 9.73 -25.96
N TYR A 159 1.63 8.58 -26.07
CA TYR A 159 1.08 7.33 -25.57
C TYR A 159 1.16 7.25 -24.05
N SER A 160 0.11 6.67 -23.46
CA SER A 160 0.02 6.54 -22.01
C SER A 160 1.02 5.53 -21.46
N VAL A 161 1.88 5.99 -20.56
CA VAL A 161 2.72 5.12 -19.73
C VAL A 161 1.87 4.57 -18.59
N LYS A 162 1.79 3.25 -18.46
CA LYS A 162 0.92 2.59 -17.49
C LYS A 162 1.67 1.59 -16.61
N LEU A 163 1.42 1.61 -15.31
CA LEU A 163 1.99 0.70 -14.33
C LEU A 163 0.90 -0.11 -13.60
N LYS A 164 1.21 -1.36 -13.22
CA LYS A 164 0.26 -2.16 -12.40
C LYS A 164 0.22 -1.59 -10.98
N MET A 165 -0.96 -1.55 -10.36
CA MET A 165 -1.14 -1.04 -9.00
C MET A 165 -0.15 -1.64 -7.99
N LYS A 166 0.11 -2.95 -8.04
CA LYS A 166 1.08 -3.60 -7.14
C LYS A 166 2.51 -3.04 -7.24
N TYR A 167 2.92 -2.61 -8.43
CA TYR A 167 4.25 -2.02 -8.63
C TYR A 167 4.24 -0.55 -8.25
N PHE A 168 3.11 0.14 -8.44
CA PHE A 168 2.98 1.54 -8.02
C PHE A 168 2.94 1.69 -6.49
N VAL A 169 2.29 0.77 -5.78
CA VAL A 169 2.32 0.73 -4.31
C VAL A 169 3.73 0.46 -3.80
N TYR A 170 4.42 -0.53 -4.38
CA TYR A 170 5.83 -0.77 -4.08
C TYR A 170 6.69 0.48 -4.34
N TYR A 171 6.46 1.17 -5.46
CA TYR A 171 7.15 2.41 -5.80
C TYR A 171 6.93 3.48 -4.72
N MET A 172 5.69 3.79 -4.35
CA MET A 172 5.38 4.81 -3.33
C MET A 172 6.08 4.53 -1.99
N GLU A 173 6.18 3.27 -1.58
CA GLU A 173 6.82 2.87 -0.31
C GLU A 173 8.35 2.94 -0.36
N ASN A 174 8.96 2.89 -1.55
CA ASN A 174 10.41 2.78 -1.74
C ASN A 174 11.00 3.92 -2.59
N ASN A 175 10.28 5.04 -2.72
CA ASN A 175 10.64 6.14 -3.61
C ASN A 175 11.33 7.29 -2.87
N ARG A 176 12.32 7.91 -3.51
CA ARG A 176 12.99 9.14 -3.07
C ARG A 176 13.14 10.19 -4.18
N ASP A 177 12.39 10.02 -5.27
CA ASP A 177 12.41 10.97 -6.38
C ASP A 177 11.93 12.35 -5.93
N ASP A 178 12.55 13.41 -6.45
CA ASP A 178 12.18 14.80 -6.22
C ASP A 178 10.79 15.12 -6.81
N SER A 179 10.48 14.52 -7.95
CA SER A 179 9.18 14.59 -8.62
C SER A 179 8.74 13.17 -9.00
N PRO A 180 8.00 12.46 -8.11
CA PRO A 180 7.64 11.07 -8.31
C PRO A 180 6.70 10.85 -9.50
N LEU A 181 6.68 9.63 -10.05
CA LEU A 181 5.62 9.19 -10.96
C LEU A 181 4.25 9.34 -10.27
N TYR A 182 3.27 9.91 -10.99
CA TYR A 182 1.95 10.22 -10.45
C TYR A 182 0.86 9.53 -11.24
N ILE A 183 -0.05 8.79 -10.56
CA ILE A 183 -1.20 8.19 -11.24
C ILE A 183 -2.17 9.29 -11.66
N PHE A 184 -2.44 9.37 -12.96
CA PHE A 184 -3.46 10.23 -13.54
C PHE A 184 -4.15 9.48 -14.68
N ASP A 185 -5.30 8.88 -14.40
CA ASP A 185 -5.99 7.96 -15.32
C ASP A 185 -7.41 8.46 -15.61
N SER A 186 -7.67 8.87 -16.85
CA SER A 186 -9.00 9.27 -17.33
C SER A 186 -9.84 8.07 -17.81
N SER A 187 -9.21 6.92 -18.09
CA SER A 187 -9.83 5.76 -18.75
C SER A 187 -10.38 4.71 -17.77
N PHE A 188 -10.51 5.04 -16.48
CA PHE A 188 -10.85 4.04 -15.46
C PHE A 188 -12.29 3.55 -15.58
N GLY A 189 -13.23 4.40 -16.04
CA GLY A 189 -14.64 4.06 -16.22
C GLY A 189 -14.93 3.11 -17.38
N GLU A 190 -14.07 3.07 -18.40
CA GLU A 190 -14.29 2.29 -19.63
C GLU A 190 -13.86 0.83 -19.50
N HIS A 191 -12.98 0.52 -18.55
CA HIS A 191 -12.46 -0.83 -18.39
C HIS A 191 -13.21 -1.58 -17.28
N SER A 192 -13.85 -2.69 -17.65
CA SER A 192 -14.67 -3.56 -16.78
C SER A 192 -14.17 -3.78 -15.33
N ARG A 193 -12.86 -3.93 -15.11
CA ARG A 193 -12.30 -4.12 -13.76
C ARG A 193 -12.04 -2.82 -13.01
N ARG A 194 -11.65 -1.74 -13.70
CA ARG A 194 -11.38 -0.42 -13.11
C ARG A 194 -12.66 0.40 -12.94
N ALA A 195 -13.69 0.13 -13.74
CA ALA A 195 -15.00 0.78 -13.68
C ALA A 195 -15.68 0.62 -12.30
N LYS A 196 -15.29 -0.39 -11.52
CA LYS A 196 -15.70 -0.55 -10.11
C LYS A 196 -15.28 0.59 -9.18
N LEU A 197 -14.45 1.53 -9.64
CA LEU A 197 -14.18 2.79 -8.94
C LEU A 197 -15.37 3.75 -9.00
N LEU A 198 -16.21 3.67 -10.05
CA LEU A 198 -17.43 4.48 -10.18
C LEU A 198 -18.49 4.11 -9.14
N GLU A 199 -18.43 2.89 -8.58
CA GLU A 199 -19.35 2.43 -7.52
C GLU A 199 -18.98 2.95 -6.13
N ASP A 200 -17.85 3.67 -6.01
CA ASP A 200 -17.31 4.16 -4.75
C ASP A 200 -17.60 5.66 -4.49
N SER A 201 -18.04 6.40 -5.52
CA SER A 201 -18.64 7.74 -5.45
C SER A 201 -20.15 7.70 -5.21
#